data_AF-A0A7C5HBY5-F1
#
_entry.id   AF-A0A7C5HBY5-F1
#
_cell.length_a   1.000
_cell.length_b   1.000
_cell.length_c   1.000
_cell.angle_alpha   90.00
_cell.angle_beta   90.00
_cell.angle_gamma   90.00
#
_symmetry.space_group_name_H-M   'P 1'
#
loop_
_entity.id
_entity.type
_entity.pdbx_description
1 polymer ?
#
loop_
_entity_poly.entity_id
_entity_poly.type
_entity_poly.pdbx_seq_one_letter_code
_entity_poly.pdbx_strand_id
1 'polypeptide(L)'
;MSQVIMMFLFPIGLYFYFFVERRDRPKYQKIFDDFGEKTAQDNTLTDVQKIQKYTAMLRQNGYTIVESNQTKVRGEKRILSMSLLAMSIGAYYVGVLVYLAYYFWVQKPHVVEYNI
;
A
#
# COMPACT_ATOMS: atom_id res chain seq x y z
N MET A 1 -25.19 -23.48 -1.87
CA MET A 1 -23.81 -23.26 -2.37
C MET A 1 -23.12 -22.04 -1.74
N SER A 2 -23.79 -20.91 -1.50
CA SER A 2 -23.10 -19.70 -1.00
C SER A 2 -22.50 -19.81 0.41
N GLN A 3 -23.16 -20.49 1.35
CA GLN A 3 -22.68 -20.61 2.74
C GLN A 3 -21.40 -21.45 2.87
N VAL A 4 -21.28 -22.52 2.09
CA VAL A 4 -20.08 -23.39 2.10
C VAL A 4 -18.87 -22.60 1.62
N ILE A 5 -19.02 -21.78 0.57
CA ILE A 5 -17.95 -20.92 0.05
C ILE A 5 -17.53 -19.88 1.10
N MET A 6 -18.48 -19.22 1.78
CA MET A 6 -18.16 -18.25 2.84
C MET A 6 -17.38 -18.87 4.00
N MET A 7 -17.73 -20.11 4.39
CA MET A 7 -17.04 -20.83 5.47
C MET A 7 -15.56 -21.08 5.17
N PHE A 8 -15.19 -21.25 3.89
CA PHE A 8 -13.79 -21.40 3.48
C PHE A 8 -13.09 -20.06 3.22
N LEU A 9 -13.81 -19.00 2.85
CA LEU A 9 -13.21 -17.68 2.61
C LEU A 9 -12.56 -17.09 3.86
N PHE A 10 -13.12 -17.32 5.05
CA PHE A 10 -12.54 -16.84 6.31
C PHE A 10 -11.14 -17.44 6.59
N PRO A 11 -10.97 -18.78 6.69
CA PRO A 11 -9.65 -19.38 6.94
C PRO A 11 -8.66 -19.11 5.80
N ILE A 12 -9.12 -19.06 4.54
CA ILE A 12 -8.28 -18.70 3.40
C ILE A 12 -7.77 -17.26 3.55
N GLY A 13 -8.68 -16.31 3.79
CA GLY A 13 -8.31 -14.91 3.99
C GLY A 13 -7.37 -14.71 5.17
N LEU A 14 -7.55 -15.48 6.25
CA LEU A 14 -6.69 -15.47 7.43
C LEU A 14 -5.28 -15.95 7.09
N TYR A 15 -5.16 -17.05 6.34
CA TYR A 15 -3.87 -17.54 5.84
C TYR A 15 -3.17 -16.49 4.96
N PHE A 16 -3.86 -15.95 3.96
CA PHE A 16 -3.29 -14.94 3.07
C PHE A 16 -2.87 -13.68 3.83
N TYR A 17 -3.65 -13.24 4.81
CA TYR A 17 -3.32 -12.07 5.61
C TYR A 17 -2.03 -12.26 6.41
N PHE A 18 -1.91 -13.34 7.17
CA PHE A 18 -0.78 -13.56 8.08
C PHE A 18 0.48 -14.04 7.37
N PHE A 19 0.37 -14.90 6.36
CA PHE A 19 1.52 -15.56 5.75
C PHE A 19 2.00 -14.88 4.46
N VAL A 20 1.10 -14.27 3.69
CA VAL A 20 1.43 -13.65 2.40
C VAL A 20 1.53 -12.13 2.56
N GLU A 21 0.42 -11.47 2.87
CA GLU A 21 0.33 -10.01 2.86
C GLU A 21 1.28 -9.38 3.90
N ARG A 22 1.30 -9.93 5.12
CA ARG A 22 2.21 -9.43 6.18
C ARG A 22 3.68 -9.63 5.84
N ARG A 23 4.02 -10.67 5.07
CA ARG A 23 5.39 -11.00 4.66
C ARG A 23 5.85 -10.20 3.43
N ASP A 24 4.93 -9.83 2.55
CA ASP A 24 5.23 -9.13 1.31
C ASP A 24 5.23 -7.60 1.44
N ARG A 25 4.55 -7.04 2.46
CA ARG A 25 4.65 -5.61 2.83
C ARG A 25 6.09 -5.06 2.85
N PRO A 26 7.06 -5.66 3.56
CA PRO A 26 8.43 -5.15 3.57
C PRO A 26 9.12 -5.23 2.20
N LYS A 27 8.79 -6.23 1.37
CA LYS A 27 9.34 -6.32 0.01
C LYS A 27 8.84 -5.19 -0.87
N TYR A 28 7.57 -4.81 -0.71
CA TYR A 28 6.99 -3.70 -1.45
C TYR A 28 7.67 -2.37 -1.08
N GLN A 29 7.87 -2.12 0.22
CA GLN A 29 8.61 -0.94 0.68
C GLN A 29 10.03 -0.91 0.11
N LYS A 30 10.71 -2.06 0.11
CA LYS A 30 12.08 -2.17 -0.42
C LYS A 30 12.20 -1.73 -1.87
N ILE A 31 11.17 -1.90 -2.70
CA ILE A 31 11.19 -1.42 -4.10
C ILE A 31 11.28 0.11 -4.16
N PHE A 32 10.58 0.81 -3.27
CA PHE A 32 10.63 2.28 -3.18
C PHE A 32 11.96 2.75 -2.61
N ASP A 33 12.49 2.03 -1.63
CA ASP A 33 13.79 2.34 -1.01
C ASP A 33 14.91 2.16 -2.05
N ASP A 34 14.95 1.02 -2.75
CA ASP A 34 15.92 0.72 -3.81
C ASP A 34 15.82 1.74 -4.97
N PHE A 35 14.61 2.18 -5.31
CA PHE A 35 14.41 3.21 -6.34
C PHE A 35 14.90 4.58 -5.86
N GLY A 36 14.66 4.93 -4.61
CA GLY A 36 15.15 6.15 -3.98
C GLY A 36 16.67 6.19 -3.96
N GLU A 37 17.32 5.10 -3.55
CA GLU A 37 18.78 4.97 -3.52
C GLU A 37 19.39 5.09 -4.92
N LYS A 38 18.85 4.38 -5.91
CA LYS A 38 19.31 4.48 -7.31
C LYS A 38 19.14 5.90 -7.88
N THR A 39 18.05 6.58 -7.51
CA THR A 39 17.81 7.96 -7.94
C THR A 39 18.74 8.94 -7.24
N ALA A 40 19.08 8.70 -5.97
CA ALA A 40 20.03 9.51 -5.22
C ALA A 40 21.46 9.39 -5.78
N GLN A 41 21.88 8.18 -6.14
CA GLN A 41 23.22 7.87 -6.69
C GLN A 41 23.41 8.33 -8.15
N ASP A 42 22.33 8.72 -8.84
CA ASP A 42 22.40 9.20 -10.22
C ASP A 42 22.93 10.65 -10.27
N ASN A 43 24.23 10.79 -10.53
CA ASN A 43 24.90 12.08 -10.64
C ASN A 43 24.56 12.86 -11.92
N THR A 44 23.84 12.25 -12.87
CA THR A 44 23.42 12.93 -14.10
C THR A 44 22.19 13.81 -13.90
N LEU A 45 21.44 13.58 -12.82
CA LEU A 45 20.20 14.27 -12.50
C LEU A 45 20.43 15.37 -11.47
N THR A 46 19.82 16.53 -11.70
CA THR A 46 19.71 17.57 -10.66
C THR A 46 18.71 17.15 -9.59
N ASP A 47 18.79 17.75 -8.39
CA ASP A 47 17.89 17.43 -7.28
C ASP A 47 16.40 17.58 -7.67
N VAL A 48 16.09 18.61 -8.44
CA VAL A 48 14.74 18.83 -8.99
C VAL A 48 14.31 17.67 -9.90
N GLN A 49 15.21 17.17 -10.76
CA GLN A 49 14.93 16.03 -11.63
C GLN A 49 14.76 14.72 -10.84
N LYS A 50 15.53 14.53 -9.76
CA LYS A 50 15.38 13.39 -8.85
C LYS A 50 14.00 13.39 -8.19
N ILE A 51 13.57 14.54 -7.66
CA ILE A 51 12.21 14.70 -7.12
C ILE A 51 11.14 14.43 -8.18
N GLN A 52 11.27 14.98 -9.38
CA GLN A 52 10.29 14.77 -10.45
C GLN A 52 10.20 13.29 -10.85
N LYS A 53 11.33 12.60 -10.97
CA LYS A 53 11.42 11.17 -11.27
C LYS A 53 10.75 10.32 -10.18
N TYR A 54 10.99 10.64 -8.91
CA TYR A 54 10.34 9.96 -7.78
C TYR A 54 8.84 10.25 -7.70
N THR A 55 8.43 11.49 -7.97
CA THR A 55 7.02 11.89 -8.03
C THR A 55 6.26 11.15 -9.12
N ALA A 56 6.87 10.99 -10.31
CA ALA A 56 6.29 10.23 -11.41
C ALA A 56 6.09 8.75 -11.03
N MET A 57 7.08 8.15 -10.37
CA MET A 57 7.02 6.78 -9.87
C MET A 57 5.88 6.59 -8.85
N LEU A 58 5.73 7.51 -7.89
CA LEU A 58 4.63 7.51 -6.93
C LEU A 58 3.25 7.60 -7.61
N ARG A 59 3.10 8.50 -8.59
CA ARG A 59 1.86 8.65 -9.36
C ARG A 59 1.53 7.39 -10.17
N GLN A 60 2.52 6.80 -10.81
CA GLN A 60 2.35 5.55 -11.58
C GLN A 60 1.90 4.38 -10.68
N ASN A 61 2.33 4.38 -9.42
CA ASN A 61 1.91 3.40 -8.42
C ASN A 61 0.58 3.77 -7.72
N GLY A 62 -0.09 4.84 -8.14
CA GLY A 62 -1.39 5.28 -7.61
C GLY A 62 -1.31 5.89 -6.22
N TYR A 63 -0.16 6.46 -5.83
CA TYR A 63 -0.06 7.27 -4.63
C TYR A 63 -0.57 8.68 -4.90
N THR A 64 -1.26 9.25 -3.93
CA THR A 64 -1.63 10.67 -3.92
C THR A 64 -0.48 11.46 -3.32
N ILE A 65 -0.01 12.48 -4.04
CA ILE A 65 1.07 13.34 -3.55
C ILE A 65 0.47 14.34 -2.55
N VAL A 66 0.89 14.25 -1.30
CA VAL A 66 0.45 15.15 -0.21
C VAL A 66 1.45 16.27 0.04
N GLU A 67 2.73 16.04 -0.27
CA GLU A 67 3.79 17.04 -0.11
C GLU A 67 4.79 16.89 -1.27
N SER A 68 5.15 17.99 -1.94
CA SER A 68 6.18 18.00 -2.98
C SER A 68 6.87 19.36 -3.02
N ASN A 69 8.15 19.36 -2.66
CA ASN A 69 9.06 20.50 -2.66
C ASN A 69 10.32 20.14 -3.45
N GLN A 70 11.27 21.08 -3.59
CA GLN A 70 12.53 20.83 -4.31
C GLN A 70 13.44 19.79 -3.66
N THR A 71 13.25 19.50 -2.36
CA THR A 71 14.09 18.60 -1.56
C THR A 71 13.35 17.38 -1.02
N LYS A 72 12.02 17.36 -1.15
CA LYS A 72 11.19 16.33 -0.52
C LYS A 72 9.96 16.02 -1.35
N VAL A 73 9.61 14.74 -1.44
CA VAL A 73 8.30 14.29 -1.91
C VAL A 73 7.72 13.25 -0.97
N ARG A 74 6.42 13.39 -0.67
CA ARG A 74 5.65 12.46 0.16
C ARG A 74 4.39 12.01 -0.59
N GLY A 75 4.27 10.70 -0.77
CA GLY A 75 3.11 10.04 -1.34
C GLY A 75 2.35 9.26 -0.28
N GLU A 76 1.02 9.28 -0.37
CA GLU A 76 0.12 8.50 0.47
C GLU A 76 -0.80 7.62 -0.35
N LYS A 77 -0.97 6.37 0.07
CA LYS A 77 -1.90 5.42 -0.54
C LYS A 77 -2.61 4.59 0.50
N ARG A 78 -3.94 4.59 0.49
CA ARG A 78 -4.73 3.61 1.25
C ARG A 78 -4.80 2.32 0.44
N ILE A 79 -4.27 1.24 1.01
CA ILE A 79 -4.23 -0.07 0.36
C ILE A 79 -5.40 -0.89 0.87
N LEU A 80 -6.31 -1.28 -0.01
CA LEU A 80 -7.37 -2.22 0.33
C LEU A 80 -6.75 -3.62 0.45
N SER A 81 -6.80 -4.20 1.65
CA SER A 81 -6.36 -5.58 1.89
C SER A 81 -7.41 -6.55 1.35
N MET A 82 -7.06 -7.27 0.29
CA MET A 82 -7.92 -8.32 -0.26
C MET A 82 -8.11 -9.47 0.74
N SER A 83 -7.11 -9.73 1.57
CA SER A 83 -7.16 -10.76 2.61
C SER A 83 -8.18 -10.40 3.70
N LEU A 84 -8.15 -9.15 4.20
CA LEU A 84 -9.14 -8.67 5.16
C LEU A 84 -10.54 -8.61 4.55
N LEU A 85 -10.67 -8.23 3.28
CA LEU A 85 -11.95 -8.26 2.58
C LEU A 85 -12.50 -9.70 2.49
N ALA A 86 -11.67 -10.69 2.13
CA ALA A 86 -12.07 -12.09 2.06
C ALA A 86 -12.49 -12.65 3.43
N MET A 87 -11.75 -12.32 4.50
CA MET A 87 -12.15 -12.65 5.86
C MET A 87 -13.50 -12.02 6.21
N SER A 88 -13.71 -10.77 5.83
CA SER A 88 -14.92 -10.02 6.12
C SER A 88 -16.14 -10.58 5.40
N ILE A 89 -15.98 -11.05 4.16
CA ILE A 89 -17.02 -11.77 3.41
C ILE A 89 -17.33 -13.12 4.06
N GLY A 90 -16.30 -13.83 4.53
CA GLY A 90 -16.46 -15.09 5.27
C GLY A 90 -17.20 -14.92 6.61
N ALA A 91 -17.10 -13.74 7.22
CA ALA A 91 -17.85 -13.34 8.42
C ALA A 91 -19.25 -12.75 8.10
N TYR A 92 -19.79 -13.02 6.90
CA TYR A 92 -21.07 -12.51 6.39
C TYR A 92 -21.10 -10.98 6.20
N TYR A 93 -22.25 -10.45 5.78
CA TYR A 93 -22.46 -9.03 5.48
C TYR A 93 -21.99 -8.07 6.59
N VAL A 94 -22.12 -8.48 7.86
CA VAL A 94 -21.67 -7.68 9.01
C VAL A 94 -20.15 -7.48 8.98
N GLY A 95 -19.37 -8.52 8.65
CA GLY A 95 -17.92 -8.42 8.53
C GLY A 95 -17.49 -7.40 7.48
N VAL A 96 -18.17 -7.36 6.32
CA VAL A 96 -17.88 -6.39 5.25
C VAL A 96 -18.15 -4.96 5.71
N LEU A 97 -19.26 -4.71 6.41
CA LEU A 97 -19.56 -3.38 6.94
C LEU A 97 -18.50 -2.92 7.96
N VAL A 98 -18.08 -3.82 8.85
CA VAL A 98 -17.01 -3.55 9.83
C VAL A 98 -15.69 -3.24 9.12
N TYR A 99 -15.34 -3.98 8.08
CA TYR A 99 -14.11 -3.73 7.33
C TYR A 99 -14.14 -2.42 6.54
N LEU A 100 -15.27 -2.06 5.95
CA LEU A 100 -15.42 -0.76 5.29
C LEU A 100 -15.29 0.39 6.30
N ALA A 101 -15.93 0.28 7.46
CA ALA A 101 -15.77 1.25 8.54
C ALA A 101 -14.31 1.37 8.99
N TYR A 102 -13.61 0.25 9.15
CA TYR A 102 -12.18 0.22 9.44
C TYR A 102 -11.36 0.90 8.33
N TYR A 103 -11.62 0.59 7.06
CA TYR A 103 -10.89 1.14 5.90
C TYR A 103 -11.04 2.66 5.78
N PHE A 104 -12.25 3.20 6.01
CA PHE A 104 -12.50 4.63 5.87
C PHE A 104 -12.04 5.45 7.08
N TRP A 105 -12.23 4.94 8.30
CA TRP A 105 -12.02 5.72 9.53
C TRP A 105 -10.76 5.37 10.32
N VAL A 106 -10.30 4.13 10.27
CA VAL A 106 -9.22 3.66 11.16
C VAL A 106 -7.93 3.38 10.39
N GLN A 107 -8.03 2.86 9.17
CA GLN A 107 -6.86 2.44 8.41
C GLN A 107 -6.01 3.65 7.99
N LYS A 108 -4.82 3.74 8.59
CA LYS A 108 -3.83 4.74 8.22
C LYS A 108 -3.32 4.49 6.78
N PRO A 109 -3.18 5.53 5.96
CA PRO A 109 -2.58 5.39 4.64
C PRO A 109 -1.13 4.93 4.78
N HIS A 110 -0.68 4.16 3.80
CA HIS A 110 0.72 3.84 3.65
C HIS A 110 1.44 5.07 3.08
N VAL A 111 2.47 5.52 3.80
CA VAL A 111 3.23 6.73 3.49
C VAL A 111 4.59 6.30 2.95
N VAL A 112 4.99 6.87 1.82
CA VAL A 112 6.35 6.75 1.29
C VAL A 112 6.90 8.16 1.13
N GLU A 113 8.11 8.38 1.62
CA GLU A 113 8.81 9.66 1.54
C GLU A 113 10.19 9.51 0.93
N TYR A 114 10.60 10.52 0.17
CA TYR A 114 11.93 10.64 -0.38
C TYR A 114 12.46 12.04 -0.07
N ASN A 115 13.62 12.09 0.56
CA ASN A 115 14.35 13.30 0.93
C ASN A 115 15.75 13.21 0.27
N ILE A 116 16.20 14.32 -0.30
CA ILE A 116 17.54 14.47 -0.88
C ILE A 116 18.51 14.95 0.21
#